data_AF-A0A7Y1F4B5-F1
#
_entry.id   AF-A0A7Y1F4B5-F1
#
_cell.length_a   1.000
_cell.length_b   1.000
_cell.length_c   1.000
_cell.angle_alpha   90.00
_cell.angle_beta   90.00
_cell.angle_gamma   90.00
#
_symmetry.space_group_name_H-M   'P 1'
#
loop_
_entity.id
_entity.type
_entity.pdbx_description
1 polymer ?
#
loop_
_entity_poly.entity_id
_entity_poly.type
_entity_poly.pdbx_seq_one_letter_code
_entity_poly.pdbx_strand_id
1 'polypeptide(L)'
;MAAVTQKERSAKSARKRVALAEEELRLRVRPGTRQALADLMAWNGIEEQGEAMTLMIHHLHGLGPIGSAQFLAPPRHEYVIPENVSAKLLLAYNREALRICHDE
;
A
#
# COMPACT_ATOMS: atom_id res chain seq x y z
N MET A 1 3.11 -48.57 -13.25
CA MET A 1 2.12 -47.48 -13.11
C MET A 1 2.34 -46.50 -14.26
N ALA A 2 1.34 -46.29 -15.12
CA ALA A 2 1.46 -45.33 -16.22
C ALA A 2 1.42 -43.90 -15.65
N ALA A 3 2.39 -43.06 -16.05
CA ALA A 3 2.45 -41.67 -15.64
C ALA A 3 1.25 -40.90 -16.22
N VAL A 4 0.45 -40.27 -15.36
CA VAL A 4 -0.68 -39.44 -15.76
C VAL A 4 -0.22 -38.37 -16.74
N THR A 5 -0.94 -38.20 -17.84
CA THR A 5 -0.55 -37.26 -18.89
C THR A 5 -0.56 -35.82 -18.33
N GLN A 6 0.31 -34.95 -18.85
CA GLN A 6 0.40 -33.56 -18.38
C GLN A 6 -0.95 -32.81 -18.57
N LYS A 7 -1.70 -33.16 -19.62
CA LYS A 7 -3.03 -32.59 -19.92
C LYS A 7 -4.06 -32.93 -18.83
N GLU A 8 -4.09 -34.16 -18.36
CA GLU A 8 -5.00 -34.61 -17.30
C GLU A 8 -4.66 -33.95 -15.95
N ARG A 9 -3.37 -33.75 -15.65
CA ARG A 9 -2.91 -33.03 -14.46
C ARG A 9 -3.33 -31.55 -14.47
N SER A 10 -3.17 -30.88 -15.60
CA SER A 10 -3.61 -29.48 -15.78
C SER A 10 -5.13 -29.36 -15.66
N ALA A 11 -5.90 -30.27 -16.26
CA ALA A 11 -7.36 -30.28 -16.17
C ALA A 11 -7.86 -30.51 -14.74
N LYS A 12 -7.24 -31.44 -13.99
CA LYS A 12 -7.57 -31.68 -12.58
C LYS A 12 -7.32 -30.44 -11.72
N SER A 13 -6.20 -29.76 -11.93
CA SER A 13 -5.84 -28.55 -11.20
C SER A 13 -6.79 -27.38 -11.53
N ALA A 14 -7.17 -27.23 -12.81
CA ALA A 14 -8.15 -26.22 -13.23
C ALA A 14 -9.53 -26.46 -12.59
N ARG A 15 -10.01 -27.71 -12.54
CA ARG A 15 -11.27 -28.06 -11.87
C ARG A 15 -11.25 -27.73 -10.38
N LYS A 16 -10.12 -27.98 -9.70
CA LYS A 16 -9.97 -27.67 -8.28
C LYS A 16 -10.05 -26.15 -8.02
N ARG A 17 -9.39 -25.34 -8.85
CA ARG A 17 -9.45 -23.87 -8.75
C ARG A 17 -10.88 -23.35 -8.85
N VAL A 18 -11.64 -23.83 -9.83
CA VAL A 18 -13.05 -23.46 -10.00
C VAL A 18 -13.89 -23.91 -8.80
N ALA A 19 -13.69 -25.13 -8.31
CA ALA A 19 -14.45 -25.66 -7.18
C ALA A 19 -14.21 -24.89 -5.87
N LEU A 20 -13.00 -24.34 -5.68
CA LEU A 20 -12.62 -23.57 -4.50
C LEU A 20 -12.77 -22.05 -4.70
N ALA A 21 -13.32 -21.62 -5.84
CA ALA A 21 -13.39 -20.20 -6.24
C ALA A 21 -12.03 -19.49 -6.09
N GLU A 22 -10.94 -20.21 -6.39
CA GLU A 22 -9.60 -19.66 -6.33
C GLU A 22 -9.42 -18.61 -7.44
N GLU A 23 -9.17 -17.37 -7.04
CA GLU A 23 -8.80 -16.29 -7.94
C GLU A 23 -7.28 -16.04 -7.87
N GLU A 24 -6.67 -15.83 -9.03
CA GLU A 24 -5.24 -15.56 -9.13
C GLU A 24 -4.96 -14.06 -8.92
N LEU A 25 -4.39 -13.70 -7.77
CA LEU A 25 -3.95 -12.33 -7.49
C LEU A 25 -2.51 -12.13 -7.97
N ARG A 26 -2.32 -11.44 -9.11
CA ARG A 26 -0.98 -11.15 -9.67
C ARG A 26 -0.51 -9.75 -9.31
N LEU A 27 0.64 -9.65 -8.64
CA LEU A 27 1.29 -8.38 -8.30
C LEU A 27 2.70 -8.29 -8.90
N ARG A 28 2.93 -7.27 -9.73
CA ARG A 28 4.27 -6.92 -10.22
C ARG A 28 4.88 -5.87 -9.29
N VAL A 29 6.03 -6.19 -8.70
CA VAL A 29 6.68 -5.35 -7.68
C VAL A 29 8.06 -4.87 -8.09
N ARG A 30 8.43 -3.68 -7.62
CA ARG A 30 9.80 -3.16 -7.69
C ARG A 30 10.69 -3.78 -6.61
N PRO A 31 12.03 -3.70 -6.72
CA PRO A 31 12.95 -4.30 -5.74
C PRO A 31 12.70 -3.84 -4.30
N GLY A 32 12.37 -2.57 -4.06
CA GLY A 32 12.10 -2.06 -2.71
C GLY A 32 10.89 -2.73 -2.04
N THR A 33 9.79 -2.90 -2.77
CA THR A 33 8.61 -3.62 -2.26
C THR A 33 8.90 -5.10 -2.01
N ARG A 34 9.71 -5.73 -2.88
CA ARG A 34 10.15 -7.11 -2.68
C ARG A 34 11.00 -7.26 -1.41
N GLN A 35 11.91 -6.32 -1.16
CA GLN A 35 12.76 -6.34 0.03
C GLN A 35 11.91 -6.16 1.30
N ALA A 36 10.99 -5.20 1.30
CA ALA A 36 10.09 -4.99 2.44
C ALA A 36 9.27 -6.24 2.77
N LEU A 37 8.78 -6.97 1.75
CA LEU A 37 8.11 -8.25 1.96
C LEU A 37 9.04 -9.31 2.57
N ALA A 38 10.29 -9.40 2.09
CA ALA A 38 11.27 -10.34 2.62
C ALA A 38 11.63 -10.05 4.09
N ASP A 39 11.75 -8.77 4.45
CA ASP A 39 12.02 -8.36 5.83
C ASP A 39 10.85 -8.71 6.76
N LEU A 40 9.61 -8.40 6.34
CA LEU A 40 8.39 -8.78 7.08
C LEU A 40 8.30 -10.29 7.30
N MET A 41 8.63 -11.07 6.26
CA MET A 41 8.69 -12.52 6.34
C MET A 41 9.75 -12.99 7.35
N ALA A 42 10.98 -12.47 7.26
CA ALA A 42 12.06 -12.83 8.15
C ALA A 42 11.77 -12.49 9.62
N TRP A 43 11.18 -11.32 9.89
CA TRP A 43 10.81 -10.92 11.25
C TRP A 43 9.78 -11.82 11.91
N ASN A 44 8.92 -12.47 11.11
CA ASN A 44 7.83 -13.31 11.60
C ASN A 44 8.06 -14.81 11.34
N GLY A 45 9.24 -15.20 10.83
CA GLY A 45 9.57 -16.59 10.53
C GLY A 45 8.71 -17.23 9.44
N ILE A 46 8.23 -16.44 8.48
CA ILE A 46 7.38 -16.92 7.37
C ILE A 46 8.26 -17.21 6.16
N GLU A 47 8.17 -18.43 5.61
CA GLU A 47 8.99 -18.84 4.46
C GLU A 47 8.30 -18.59 3.11
N GLU A 48 6.96 -18.59 3.10
CA GLU A 48 6.15 -18.49 1.89
C GLU A 48 5.52 -17.10 1.72
N GLN A 49 5.78 -16.46 0.57
CA GLN A 49 5.23 -15.12 0.26
C GLN A 49 3.69 -15.12 0.24
N GLY A 50 3.08 -16.19 -0.27
CA GLY A 50 1.64 -16.32 -0.32
C GLY A 50 1.00 -16.32 1.07
N GLU A 51 1.62 -17.05 2.01
CA GLU A 51 1.18 -17.10 3.40
C GLU A 51 1.29 -15.72 4.06
N ALA A 52 2.43 -15.04 3.90
CA ALA A 52 2.63 -13.69 4.43
C ALA A 52 1.55 -12.71 3.92
N MET A 53 1.27 -12.73 2.61
CA MET A 53 0.23 -11.89 2.01
C MET A 53 -1.18 -12.22 2.51
N THR A 54 -1.52 -13.51 2.61
CA THR A 54 -2.81 -13.94 3.14
C THR A 54 -2.98 -13.53 4.59
N LEU A 55 -1.97 -13.71 5.44
CA LEU A 55 -2.01 -13.31 6.85
C LEU A 55 -2.17 -11.79 6.98
N MET A 56 -1.41 -10.99 6.23
CA MET A 56 -1.54 -9.53 6.24
C MET A 56 -2.94 -9.07 5.88
N ILE A 57 -3.57 -9.65 4.85
CA ILE A 57 -4.94 -9.30 4.45
C ILE A 57 -5.94 -9.63 5.57
N HIS A 58 -5.84 -10.82 6.17
CA HIS A 58 -6.77 -11.23 7.23
C HIS A 58 -6.58 -10.41 8.51
N HIS A 59 -5.34 -10.14 8.92
CA HIS A 59 -5.06 -9.33 10.09
C HIS A 59 -5.50 -7.89 9.90
N LEU A 60 -5.22 -7.27 8.74
CA LEU A 60 -5.73 -5.93 8.43
C LEU A 60 -7.25 -5.89 8.45
N HIS A 61 -7.92 -6.87 7.83
CA HIS A 61 -9.38 -6.96 7.88
C HIS A 61 -9.92 -7.11 9.31
N GLY A 62 -9.23 -7.88 10.15
CA GLY A 62 -9.58 -8.08 11.56
C GLY A 62 -9.53 -6.81 12.42
N LEU A 63 -8.77 -5.79 12.01
CA LEU A 63 -8.73 -4.47 12.67
C LEU A 63 -9.97 -3.61 12.37
N GLY A 64 -10.82 -4.03 11.42
CA GLY A 64 -11.96 -3.26 10.97
C GLY A 64 -11.57 -2.01 10.15
N PRO A 65 -12.57 -1.25 9.67
CA PRO A 65 -12.34 -0.16 8.72
C PRO A 65 -11.50 0.99 9.29
N ILE A 66 -11.67 1.34 10.57
CA ILE A 66 -10.93 2.43 11.21
C ILE A 66 -9.50 1.99 11.54
N GLY A 67 -9.33 0.80 12.10
CA GLY A 67 -8.01 0.30 12.51
C GLY A 67 -7.07 0.02 11.34
N SER A 68 -7.62 -0.48 10.22
CA SER A 68 -6.86 -0.75 8.99
C SER A 68 -6.49 0.51 8.20
N ALA A 69 -7.27 1.60 8.34
CA ALA A 69 -7.11 2.81 7.53
C ALA A 69 -5.69 3.40 7.58
N GLN A 70 -5.03 3.37 8.75
CA GLN A 70 -3.67 3.91 8.91
C GLN A 70 -2.61 3.19 8.05
N PHE A 71 -2.81 1.90 7.76
CA PHE A 71 -1.85 1.08 7.00
C PHE A 71 -2.06 1.20 5.48
N LEU A 72 -3.24 1.67 5.08
CA LEU A 72 -3.63 1.87 3.67
C LEU A 72 -3.63 3.36 3.28
N ALA A 73 -3.51 4.26 4.25
CA ALA A 73 -3.40 5.68 4.01
C ALA A 73 -2.06 5.98 3.33
N PRO A 74 -2.05 6.70 2.18
CA PRO A 74 -0.79 7.17 1.60
C PRO A 74 -0.10 8.10 2.60
N PRO A 75 1.24 8.07 2.69
CA PRO A 75 1.97 8.95 3.61
C PRO A 75 1.62 10.39 3.29
N ARG A 76 0.93 11.06 4.22
CA ARG A 76 0.68 12.50 4.12
C ARG A 76 1.94 13.21 4.55
N HIS A 77 2.56 13.92 3.63
CA HIS A 77 3.57 14.90 3.99
C HIS A 77 2.82 16.11 4.58
N GLU A 78 2.71 16.15 5.90
CA GLU A 78 2.17 17.33 6.57
C GLU A 78 3.22 18.44 6.46
N TYR A 79 2.98 19.40 5.57
CA TYR A 79 3.81 20.59 5.46
C TYR A 79 3.31 21.64 6.45
N VAL A 80 3.98 21.75 7.58
CA VAL A 80 3.78 22.86 8.52
C VAL A 80 4.62 24.04 8.02
N ILE A 81 3.98 25.17 7.70
CA ILE A 81 4.67 26.39 7.30
C ILE A 81 5.55 26.83 8.48
N PRO A 82 6.88 26.92 8.31
CA PRO A 82 7.76 27.37 9.38
C PRO A 82 7.48 28.84 9.75
N GLU A 83 7.65 29.20 11.02
CA GLU A 83 7.27 30.53 11.54
C GLU A 83 8.01 31.70 10.83
N ASN A 84 9.23 31.46 10.37
CA ASN A 84 9.96 32.47 9.61
C ASN A 84 9.37 32.69 8.20
N VAL A 85 8.71 31.69 7.62
CA VAL A 85 8.01 31.79 6.33
C VAL A 85 6.64 32.43 6.51
N SER A 86 5.90 32.07 7.56
CA SER A 86 4.61 32.68 7.90
C SER A 86 4.77 34.19 8.11
N ALA A 87 5.77 34.62 8.90
CA ALA A 87 6.07 36.02 9.13
C ALA A 87 6.42 36.78 7.84
N LYS A 88 7.20 36.17 6.93
CA LYS A 88 7.52 36.78 5.63
C LYS A 88 6.29 36.94 4.74
N LEU A 89 5.42 35.94 4.70
CA LEU A 89 4.18 36.00 3.93
C LEU A 89 3.26 37.11 4.46
N LEU A 90 3.13 37.24 5.78
CA LEU A 90 2.35 38.31 6.42
C LEU A 90 2.91 39.70 6.09
N LEU A 91 4.23 39.87 6.16
CA LEU A 91 4.88 41.15 5.83
C LEU A 91 4.68 41.52 4.35
N ALA A 92 4.76 40.54 3.45
CA ALA A 92 4.50 40.76 2.02
C ALA A 92 3.05 41.19 1.78
N TYR A 93 2.09 40.49 2.39
CA TYR A 93 0.67 40.83 2.33
C TYR A 93 0.41 42.27 2.81
N ASN A 94 0.96 42.65 3.97
CA ASN A 94 0.78 44.00 4.52
C ASN A 94 1.33 45.09 3.60
N ARG A 95 2.48 44.85 2.94
CA ARG A 95 3.06 45.79 1.98
C ARG A 95 2.18 45.98 0.75
N GLU A 96 1.60 44.88 0.26
CA GLU A 96 0.74 44.90 -0.93
C GLU A 96 -0.60 45.57 -0.63
N ALA A 97 -1.20 45.29 0.53
CA ALA A 97 -2.44 45.94 0.97
C ALA A 97 -2.29 47.47 1.08
N LEU A 98 -1.19 47.95 1.65
CA LEU A 98 -0.91 49.39 1.74
C LEU A 98 -0.71 50.04 0.37
N ARG A 99 -0.17 49.30 -0.61
CA ARG A 99 0.03 49.78 -1.97
C ARG A 99 -1.31 49.95 -2.71
N ILE A 100 -2.22 48.99 -2.56
CA ILE A 100 -3.55 49.05 -3.16
C ILE A 100 -4.35 50.24 -2.62
N CYS A 101 -4.23 50.54 -1.32
CA CYS A 101 -4.90 51.70 -0.70
C CYS A 101 -4.33 53.07 -1.12
N HIS A 102 -3.27 53.14 -1.92
CA HIS A 102 -2.68 54.39 -2.40
C HIS A 102 -2.94 54.66 -3.89
N ASP A 103 -3.54 53.72 -4.61
CA ASP A 103 -3.86 53.83 -6.04
C ASP A 103 -5.36 54.17 -6.29
N GLU A 104 -6.13 54.51 -5.24
CA GLU A 104 -7.46 55.17 -5.30
C GLU A 104 -7.36 56.64 -4.83
#